data_AF-A0AAX0QV49-F1
#
_entry.id   AF-A0AAX0QV49-F1
#
_cell.length_a   1.000
_cell.length_b   1.000
_cell.length_c   1.000
_cell.angle_alpha   90.00
_cell.angle_beta   90.00
_cell.angle_gamma   90.00
#
_symmetry.space_group_name_H-M   'P 1'
#
loop_
_entity.id
_entity.type
_entity.pdbx_description
1 polymer ?
#
loop_
_entity_poly.entity_id
_entity_poly.type
_entity_poly.pdbx_seq_one_letter_code
_entity_poly.pdbx_strand_id
1 'polypeptide(L)'
;MSALTEVATKVYLVGAGPGNPCLLTKKAERCIQKADVILYDQLVNPFLLQSSRPDAEWIHVGKTPYTRTTKQARINALLVEKAQTAQVVVRLKGGDPAIFGRVTEEVDTLRAHEIPFEIVPGVTAASAAMSQLGRGLTERGVATHITFTTGHFKNNEENDIDLTTLANDGTLAIYMGIKRLPELMRTIQQQIGIDFPVAIIFNATRVNQHVVTGTVTTIADRIASLPERMGPGITIVGHVVRDLDEAVLKPAADFDTVLIKGERQRAIEVAYEWAEAGHAVLIDDRDFSDLHPTQEEKIARWVDEMVFTREISLT
;
A
#
# COMPACT_ATOMS: atom_id res chain seq x y z
N MET A 1 -38.19 -27.53 7.90
CA MET A 1 -38.08 -26.06 8.05
C MET A 1 -36.62 -25.70 7.94
N SER A 2 -36.23 -25.13 6.80
CA SER A 2 -34.83 -24.86 6.44
C SER A 2 -34.34 -23.62 7.18
N ALA A 3 -33.46 -23.80 8.16
CA ALA A 3 -32.64 -22.72 8.71
C ALA A 3 -31.41 -22.54 7.79
N LEU A 4 -31.65 -22.08 6.56
CA LEU A 4 -30.59 -21.44 5.79
C LEU A 4 -30.54 -20.00 6.31
N THR A 5 -29.61 -19.79 7.24
CA THR A 5 -29.16 -18.47 7.72
C THR A 5 -29.16 -17.47 6.57
N GLU A 6 -29.96 -16.42 6.73
CA GLU A 6 -29.77 -15.15 6.02
C GLU A 6 -28.27 -14.85 6.01
N VAL A 7 -27.65 -14.80 4.83
CA VAL A 7 -26.23 -14.51 4.73
C VAL A 7 -26.05 -13.05 5.15
N ALA A 8 -25.75 -12.85 6.43
CA ALA A 8 -25.61 -11.53 7.02
C ALA A 8 -24.50 -10.77 6.27
N THR A 9 -24.81 -9.54 5.86
CA THR A 9 -23.83 -8.66 5.23
C THR A 9 -22.61 -8.50 6.11
N LYS A 10 -21.42 -8.50 5.49
CA LYS A 10 -20.16 -8.30 6.21
C LYS A 10 -19.21 -7.37 5.45
N VAL A 11 -18.65 -6.42 6.19
CA VAL A 11 -17.62 -5.51 5.70
C VAL A 11 -16.23 -6.02 6.08
N TYR A 12 -15.34 -6.19 5.12
CA TYR A 12 -13.95 -6.56 5.34
C TYR A 12 -13.04 -5.35 5.14
N LEU A 13 -12.28 -4.96 6.17
CA LEU A 13 -11.27 -3.91 6.13
C LEU A 13 -9.92 -4.59 5.86
N VAL A 14 -9.52 -4.64 4.60
CA VAL A 14 -8.47 -5.56 4.09
C VAL A 14 -7.18 -4.81 3.78
N GLY A 15 -6.06 -5.27 4.33
CA GLY A 15 -4.73 -4.84 3.95
C GLY A 15 -4.29 -5.45 2.62
N ALA A 16 -4.03 -4.60 1.63
CA ALA A 16 -3.54 -4.95 0.30
C ALA A 16 -2.01 -5.20 0.27
N GLY A 17 -1.31 -4.85 1.34
CA GLY A 17 0.14 -4.89 1.36
C GLY A 17 0.81 -3.68 0.66
N PRO A 18 2.14 -3.68 0.56
CA PRO A 18 2.95 -2.52 0.14
C PRO A 18 2.92 -2.22 -1.36
N GLY A 19 2.56 -3.19 -2.20
CA GLY A 19 2.52 -3.03 -3.65
C GLY A 19 2.68 -4.34 -4.42
N ASN A 20 3.63 -5.20 -4.03
CA ASN A 20 3.79 -6.52 -4.65
C ASN A 20 2.54 -7.38 -4.39
N PRO A 21 1.83 -7.86 -5.43
CA PRO A 21 0.68 -8.73 -5.29
C PRO A 21 0.96 -10.02 -4.51
N CYS A 22 2.18 -10.56 -4.59
CA CYS A 22 2.58 -11.78 -3.91
C CYS A 22 2.73 -11.61 -2.38
N LEU A 23 2.63 -10.38 -1.86
CA LEU A 23 2.60 -10.09 -0.41
C LEU A 23 1.18 -10.00 0.15
N LEU A 24 0.16 -10.23 -0.68
CA LEU A 24 -1.22 -10.30 -0.24
C LEU A 24 -1.41 -11.51 0.69
N THR A 25 -2.13 -11.33 1.79
CA THR A 25 -2.41 -12.47 2.68
C THR A 25 -3.46 -13.38 2.05
N LYS A 26 -3.37 -14.70 2.30
CA LYS A 26 -4.37 -15.68 1.82
C LYS A 26 -5.81 -15.33 2.21
N LYS A 27 -5.99 -14.62 3.33
CA LYS A 27 -7.32 -14.15 3.76
C LYS A 27 -7.78 -12.94 2.97
N ALA A 28 -6.89 -11.98 2.70
CA ALA A 28 -7.18 -10.83 1.87
C ALA A 28 -7.60 -11.24 0.46
N GLU A 29 -6.88 -12.19 -0.14
CA GLU A 29 -7.22 -12.79 -1.44
C GLU A 29 -8.63 -13.37 -1.47
N ARG A 30 -8.97 -14.23 -0.49
CA ARG A 30 -10.31 -14.82 -0.37
C ARG A 30 -11.41 -13.77 -0.18
N CYS A 31 -11.12 -12.66 0.51
CA CYS A 31 -12.07 -11.56 0.68
C CYS A 31 -12.33 -10.86 -0.66
N ILE A 32 -11.27 -10.56 -1.42
CA ILE A 32 -11.35 -9.91 -2.74
C ILE A 32 -12.12 -10.79 -3.73
N GLN A 33 -11.80 -12.08 -3.80
CA GLN A 33 -12.47 -13.04 -4.69
C GLN A 33 -13.97 -13.21 -4.41
N LYS A 34 -14.42 -12.91 -3.18
CA LYS A 34 -15.83 -13.03 -2.77
C LYS A 34 -16.58 -11.69 -2.77
N ALA A 35 -15.91 -10.59 -3.03
CA ALA A 35 -16.49 -9.27 -2.90
C ALA A 35 -17.61 -9.05 -3.92
N ASP A 36 -18.73 -8.48 -3.47
CA ASP A 36 -19.73 -7.88 -4.35
C ASP A 36 -19.34 -6.43 -4.70
N VAL A 37 -18.70 -5.73 -3.75
CA VAL A 37 -18.24 -4.34 -3.92
C VAL A 37 -16.86 -4.17 -3.29
N ILE A 38 -15.94 -3.50 -3.99
CA ILE A 38 -14.61 -3.15 -3.51
C ILE A 38 -14.41 -1.62 -3.49
N LEU A 39 -14.28 -1.05 -2.29
CA LEU A 39 -13.85 0.32 -2.05
C LEU A 39 -12.32 0.35 -1.87
N TYR A 40 -11.59 0.93 -2.83
CA TYR A 40 -10.13 0.92 -2.83
C TYR A 40 -9.52 2.32 -2.86
N ASP A 41 -8.35 2.47 -2.26
CA ASP A 41 -7.56 3.70 -2.30
C ASP A 41 -6.49 3.68 -3.41
N GLN A 42 -5.91 4.85 -3.67
CA GLN A 42 -4.96 5.08 -4.77
C GLN A 42 -3.71 4.19 -4.72
N LEU A 43 -3.33 3.70 -3.53
CA LEU A 43 -2.12 2.90 -3.34
C LEU A 43 -2.33 1.41 -3.61
N VAL A 44 -3.56 0.95 -3.84
CA VAL A 44 -3.80 -0.47 -4.17
C VAL A 44 -3.24 -0.78 -5.55
N ASN A 45 -2.56 -1.91 -5.69
CA ASN A 45 -2.07 -2.40 -6.97
C ASN A 45 -3.28 -2.77 -7.86
N PRO A 46 -3.39 -2.26 -9.11
CA PRO A 46 -4.49 -2.57 -10.02
C PRO A 46 -4.80 -4.06 -10.16
N PHE A 47 -3.77 -4.91 -10.29
CA PHE A 47 -3.94 -6.35 -10.48
C PHE A 47 -4.66 -7.03 -9.31
N LEU A 48 -4.51 -6.52 -8.09
CA LEU A 48 -5.24 -7.06 -6.93
C LEU A 48 -6.74 -6.92 -7.08
N LEU A 49 -7.22 -5.86 -7.74
CA LEU A 49 -8.66 -5.68 -8.01
C LEU A 49 -9.14 -6.72 -9.03
N GLN A 50 -8.31 -7.06 -10.01
CA GLN A 50 -8.66 -7.99 -11.09
C GLN A 50 -8.88 -9.43 -10.62
N SER A 51 -8.41 -9.76 -9.40
CA SER A 51 -8.70 -11.02 -8.70
C SER A 51 -10.11 -11.10 -8.12
N SER A 52 -10.92 -10.03 -8.18
CA SER A 52 -12.33 -10.08 -7.79
C SER A 52 -13.18 -10.76 -8.86
N ARG A 53 -14.42 -11.11 -8.50
CA ARG A 53 -15.40 -11.61 -9.48
C ARG A 53 -15.64 -10.59 -10.61
N PRO A 54 -16.01 -11.04 -11.83
CA PRO A 54 -16.35 -10.15 -12.94
C PRO A 54 -17.47 -9.17 -12.63
N ASP A 55 -18.48 -9.59 -11.86
CA ASP A 55 -19.66 -8.81 -11.51
C ASP A 55 -19.47 -7.88 -10.29
N ALA A 56 -18.28 -7.85 -9.68
CA ALA A 56 -18.02 -7.02 -8.51
C ALA A 56 -17.92 -5.53 -8.89
N GLU A 57 -18.57 -4.65 -8.12
CA GLU A 57 -18.46 -3.20 -8.32
C GLU A 57 -17.13 -2.69 -7.75
N TRP A 58 -16.43 -1.83 -8.50
CA TRP A 58 -15.18 -1.20 -8.08
C TRP A 58 -15.37 0.29 -7.84
N ILE A 59 -15.06 0.76 -6.64
CA ILE A 59 -15.24 2.14 -6.23
C ILE A 59 -13.92 2.73 -5.72
N HIS A 60 -13.35 3.66 -6.48
CA HIS A 60 -12.16 4.38 -6.05
C HIS A 60 -12.53 5.46 -5.02
N VAL A 61 -12.00 5.34 -3.80
CA VAL A 61 -12.23 6.28 -2.69
C VAL A 61 -11.00 7.15 -2.35
N GLY A 62 -9.90 6.97 -3.09
CA GLY A 62 -8.69 7.78 -2.96
C GLY A 62 -8.89 9.26 -3.32
N LYS A 63 -7.90 10.10 -3.02
CA LYS A 63 -7.95 11.53 -3.36
C LYS A 63 -7.85 11.70 -4.88
N THR A 64 -8.95 12.08 -5.53
CA THR A 64 -8.91 12.53 -6.93
C THR A 64 -8.32 13.93 -6.99
N PRO A 65 -7.33 14.22 -7.86
CA PRO A 65 -6.86 15.58 -8.10
C PRO A 65 -8.05 16.51 -8.36
N TYR A 66 -8.01 17.74 -7.81
CA TYR A 66 -9.05 18.77 -7.94
C TYR A 66 -10.38 18.54 -7.19
N THR A 67 -10.56 17.42 -6.48
CA THR A 67 -11.69 17.27 -5.54
C THR A 67 -11.24 17.64 -4.13
N ARG A 68 -11.97 18.57 -3.49
CA ARG A 68 -11.50 19.28 -2.28
C ARG A 68 -11.24 18.36 -1.09
N THR A 69 -11.83 17.17 -1.01
CA THR A 69 -11.45 16.03 -0.15
C THR A 69 -12.55 14.98 -0.26
N THR A 70 -12.23 13.71 -0.52
CA THR A 70 -13.04 12.62 0.04
C THR A 70 -12.79 12.68 1.55
N LYS A 71 -13.57 13.48 2.26
CA LYS A 71 -13.50 13.51 3.73
C LYS A 71 -13.75 12.09 4.21
N GLN A 72 -12.99 11.61 5.20
CA GLN A 72 -13.14 10.26 5.75
C GLN A 72 -14.62 9.91 6.02
N ALA A 73 -15.41 10.88 6.48
CA ALA A 73 -16.86 10.75 6.66
C ALA A 73 -17.62 10.25 5.41
N ARG A 74 -17.23 10.66 4.19
CA ARG A 74 -17.85 10.17 2.95
C ARG A 74 -17.50 8.71 2.68
N ILE A 75 -16.26 8.30 2.94
CA ILE A 75 -15.86 6.89 2.80
C ILE A 75 -16.66 6.04 3.79
N ASN A 76 -16.78 6.51 5.03
CA ASN A 76 -17.54 5.83 6.07
C ASN A 76 -19.04 5.74 5.71
N ALA A 77 -19.64 6.82 5.21
CA ALA A 77 -21.02 6.81 4.74
C ALA A 77 -21.24 5.82 3.59
N LEU A 78 -20.29 5.75 2.65
CA LEU A 78 -20.36 4.82 1.53
C LEU A 78 -20.20 3.36 1.96
N LEU A 79 -19.40 3.07 2.99
CA LEU A 79 -19.33 1.73 3.58
C LEU A 79 -20.69 1.31 4.16
N VAL A 80 -21.38 2.21 4.84
CA VAL A 80 -22.73 1.97 5.37
C VAL A 80 -23.72 1.76 4.24
N GLU A 81 -23.72 2.64 3.24
CA GLU A 81 -24.60 2.55 2.06
C GLU A 81 -24.42 1.20 1.35
N LYS A 82 -23.19 0.80 1.02
CA LYS A 82 -22.94 -0.44 0.30
C LYS A 82 -23.22 -1.69 1.14
N ALA A 83 -23.09 -1.60 2.47
CA ALA A 83 -23.50 -2.69 3.35
C ALA A 83 -25.03 -2.90 3.38
N GLN A 84 -25.84 -1.97 2.86
CA GLN A 84 -27.29 -2.17 2.73
C GLN A 84 -27.66 -2.93 1.45
N THR A 85 -26.81 -2.89 0.42
CA THR A 85 -27.12 -3.43 -0.92
C THR A 85 -26.29 -4.64 -1.32
N ALA A 86 -25.17 -4.90 -0.63
CA ALA A 86 -24.24 -5.98 -0.93
C ALA A 86 -24.09 -6.94 0.26
N GLN A 87 -23.79 -8.22 -0.01
CA GLN A 87 -23.53 -9.20 1.05
C GLN A 87 -22.07 -9.14 1.53
N VAL A 88 -21.13 -8.86 0.62
CA VAL A 88 -19.70 -8.77 0.91
C VAL A 88 -19.15 -7.45 0.40
N VAL A 89 -18.85 -6.54 1.32
CA VAL A 89 -18.19 -5.25 1.03
C VAL A 89 -16.73 -5.33 1.44
N VAL A 90 -15.81 -5.07 0.53
CA VAL A 90 -14.38 -5.01 0.82
C VAL A 90 -13.90 -3.56 0.78
N ARG A 91 -13.35 -3.09 1.89
CA ARG A 91 -12.55 -1.87 1.95
C ARG A 91 -11.08 -2.25 1.82
N LEU A 92 -10.54 -2.18 0.61
CA LEU A 92 -9.17 -2.56 0.30
C LEU A 92 -8.22 -1.38 0.50
N LYS A 93 -7.25 -1.52 1.40
CA LYS A 93 -6.38 -0.44 1.89
C LYS A 93 -4.92 -0.79 1.63
N GLY A 94 -4.15 0.14 1.06
CA GLY A 94 -2.69 -0.03 0.94
C GLY A 94 -2.02 -0.31 2.29
N GLY A 95 -1.07 -1.25 2.31
CA GLY A 95 -0.35 -1.66 3.52
C GLY A 95 -1.20 -2.48 4.49
N ASP A 96 -1.15 -2.11 5.76
CA ASP A 96 -1.95 -2.71 6.84
C ASP A 96 -3.02 -1.72 7.34
N PRO A 97 -4.29 -2.13 7.52
CA PRO A 97 -5.36 -1.23 7.97
C PRO A 97 -5.07 -0.55 9.32
N ALA A 98 -4.39 -1.24 10.24
CA ALA A 98 -4.13 -0.78 11.60
C ALA A 98 -2.94 0.18 11.70
N ILE A 99 -2.11 0.33 10.67
CA ILE A 99 -0.94 1.21 10.69
C ILE A 99 -1.19 2.44 9.83
N PHE A 100 -1.48 3.57 10.48
CA PHE A 100 -1.82 4.86 9.85
C PHE A 100 -2.96 4.80 8.81
N GLY A 101 -3.75 3.73 8.82
CA GLY A 101 -4.82 3.48 7.85
C GLY A 101 -6.20 4.03 8.25
N ARG A 102 -6.36 4.65 9.42
CA ARG A 102 -7.64 5.17 9.94
C ARG A 102 -8.73 4.12 10.13
N VAL A 103 -8.36 2.85 10.29
CA VAL A 103 -9.32 1.74 10.42
C VAL A 103 -10.27 1.91 11.59
N THR A 104 -9.82 2.51 12.71
CA THR A 104 -10.68 2.76 13.88
C THR A 104 -11.87 3.66 13.54
N GLU A 105 -11.66 4.72 12.75
CA GLU A 105 -12.75 5.62 12.34
C GLU A 105 -13.79 4.92 11.45
N GLU A 106 -13.33 4.00 10.59
CA GLU A 106 -14.20 3.18 9.74
C GLU A 106 -14.98 2.18 10.61
N VAL A 107 -14.30 1.48 11.52
CA VAL A 107 -14.89 0.53 12.48
C VAL A 107 -15.93 1.17 13.38
N ASP A 108 -15.64 2.34 13.95
CA ASP A 108 -16.58 3.02 14.85
C ASP A 108 -17.86 3.40 14.12
N THR A 109 -17.76 3.76 12.84
CA THR A 109 -18.95 4.01 12.01
C THR A 109 -19.74 2.74 11.75
N LEU A 110 -19.08 1.63 11.42
CA LEU A 110 -19.73 0.33 11.19
C LEU A 110 -20.43 -0.17 12.45
N ARG A 111 -19.79 -0.04 13.62
CA ARG A 111 -20.37 -0.36 14.92
C ARG A 111 -21.61 0.48 15.22
N ALA A 112 -21.57 1.78 14.96
CA ALA A 112 -22.69 2.68 15.19
C ALA A 112 -23.93 2.35 14.34
N HIS A 113 -23.74 1.62 13.23
CA HIS A 113 -24.82 1.15 12.35
C HIS A 113 -25.07 -0.36 12.47
N GLU A 114 -24.49 -1.02 13.48
CA GLU A 114 -24.66 -2.47 13.75
C GLU A 114 -24.25 -3.37 12.56
N ILE A 115 -23.32 -2.91 11.72
CA ILE A 115 -22.85 -3.66 10.56
C ILE A 115 -21.72 -4.61 10.98
N PRO A 116 -21.84 -5.94 10.75
CA PRO A 116 -20.76 -6.88 11.01
C PRO A 116 -19.52 -6.54 10.18
N PHE A 117 -18.35 -6.56 10.81
CA PHE A 117 -17.10 -6.28 10.13
C PHE A 117 -15.96 -7.18 10.58
N GLU A 118 -14.90 -7.21 9.79
CA GLU A 118 -13.67 -7.89 10.13
C GLU A 118 -12.46 -7.14 9.57
N ILE A 119 -11.43 -6.96 10.40
CA ILE A 119 -10.14 -6.42 9.96
C ILE A 119 -9.27 -7.59 9.50
N VAL A 120 -8.78 -7.51 8.26
CA VAL A 120 -7.82 -8.47 7.70
C VAL A 120 -6.46 -7.78 7.62
N PRO A 121 -5.48 -8.16 8.46
CA PRO A 121 -4.14 -7.58 8.44
C PRO A 121 -3.44 -7.73 7.09
N GLY A 122 -2.54 -6.81 6.82
CA GLY A 122 -1.68 -6.78 5.63
C GLY A 122 -0.21 -6.59 5.98
N VAL A 123 0.67 -6.80 5.01
CA VAL A 123 2.09 -6.48 5.20
C VAL A 123 2.27 -4.97 5.17
N THR A 124 2.83 -4.40 6.24
CA THR A 124 3.07 -2.95 6.33
C THR A 124 4.32 -2.50 5.57
N ALA A 125 4.33 -1.24 5.10
CA ALA A 125 5.37 -0.72 4.23
C ALA A 125 6.78 -0.77 4.86
N ALA A 126 6.92 -0.49 6.17
CA ALA A 126 8.22 -0.55 6.84
C ALA A 126 8.80 -1.96 6.88
N SER A 127 7.99 -2.97 7.21
CA SER A 127 8.44 -4.36 7.25
C SER A 127 8.81 -4.86 5.86
N ALA A 128 7.99 -4.51 4.87
CA ALA A 128 8.24 -4.87 3.49
C ALA A 128 9.51 -4.20 2.95
N ALA A 129 9.69 -2.91 3.20
CA ALA A 129 10.87 -2.18 2.76
C ALA A 129 12.15 -2.82 3.30
N MET A 130 12.22 -3.12 4.60
CA MET A 130 13.41 -3.73 5.19
C MET A 130 13.69 -5.13 4.64
N SER A 131 12.66 -5.91 4.32
CA SER A 131 12.85 -7.22 3.69
C SER A 131 13.52 -7.10 2.32
N GLN A 132 13.20 -6.05 1.54
CA GLN A 132 13.85 -5.78 0.26
C GLN A 132 15.32 -5.38 0.40
N LEU A 133 15.71 -4.86 1.57
CA LEU A 133 17.09 -4.51 1.88
C LEU A 133 17.89 -5.67 2.48
N GLY A 134 17.27 -6.85 2.66
CA GLY A 134 17.90 -7.96 3.37
C GLY A 134 18.22 -7.62 4.83
N ARG A 135 17.37 -6.81 5.47
CA ARG A 135 17.55 -6.31 6.84
C ARG A 135 16.28 -6.53 7.67
N GLY A 136 16.46 -6.58 8.99
CA GLY A 136 15.36 -6.52 9.95
C GLY A 136 15.08 -5.08 10.39
N LEU A 137 13.85 -4.81 10.82
CA LEU A 137 13.50 -3.59 11.56
C LEU A 137 14.12 -3.57 12.98
N THR A 138 14.60 -4.73 13.43
CA THR A 138 15.33 -4.93 14.68
C THR A 138 16.52 -5.83 14.41
N GLU A 139 17.61 -5.64 15.14
CA GLU A 139 18.82 -6.47 15.05
C GLU A 139 19.45 -6.58 16.44
N ARG A 140 19.75 -7.81 16.87
CA ARG A 140 20.31 -8.05 18.21
C ARG A 140 21.69 -7.37 18.34
N GLY A 141 21.87 -6.61 19.41
CA GLY A 141 23.11 -5.85 19.64
C GLY A 141 23.24 -4.58 18.81
N VAL A 142 22.21 -4.23 18.02
CA VAL A 142 22.18 -3.02 17.19
C VAL A 142 20.94 -2.19 17.49
N ALA A 143 19.75 -2.75 17.32
CA ALA A 143 18.48 -2.08 17.60
C ALA A 143 17.44 -3.09 18.08
N THR A 144 17.04 -3.01 19.35
CA THR A 144 16.13 -3.96 20.00
C THR A 144 14.69 -3.46 20.08
N HIS A 145 14.45 -2.20 19.71
CA HIS A 145 13.15 -1.55 19.74
C HIS A 145 12.90 -0.77 18.45
N ILE A 146 11.63 -0.60 18.10
CA ILE A 146 11.20 0.17 16.94
C ILE A 146 10.01 1.06 17.27
N THR A 147 9.99 2.25 16.69
CA THR A 147 8.83 3.14 16.66
C THR A 147 8.37 3.35 15.21
N PHE A 148 7.09 3.08 14.95
CA PHE A 148 6.40 3.58 13.77
C PHE A 148 5.81 4.96 14.09
N THR A 149 6.14 5.96 13.29
CA THR A 149 5.61 7.32 13.44
C THR A 149 5.19 7.90 12.10
N THR A 150 4.46 9.01 12.12
CA THR A 150 4.07 9.74 10.93
C THR A 150 4.70 11.13 10.90
N GLY A 151 5.23 11.53 9.75
CA GLY A 151 5.66 12.90 9.51
C GLY A 151 4.53 13.84 9.13
N HIS A 152 3.27 13.39 9.09
CA HIS A 152 2.11 14.23 8.73
C HIS A 152 1.13 14.34 9.91
N PHE A 153 1.10 15.51 10.56
CA PHE A 153 0.21 15.78 11.69
C PHE A 153 -1.04 16.55 11.24
N LYS A 154 -2.18 16.29 11.89
CA LYS A 154 -3.40 17.10 11.71
C LYS A 154 -3.14 18.53 12.20
N ASN A 155 -3.63 19.52 11.46
CA ASN A 155 -3.72 20.94 11.81
C ASN A 155 -2.46 21.83 11.66
N ASN A 156 -1.40 21.41 10.95
CA ASN A 156 -0.15 22.19 10.86
C ASN A 156 0.47 22.55 12.24
N GLU A 157 -0.01 21.96 13.33
CA GLU A 157 0.70 21.99 14.60
C GLU A 157 1.90 21.07 14.43
N GLU A 158 3.10 21.66 14.45
CA GLU A 158 4.37 20.95 14.57
C GLU A 158 4.34 20.20 15.90
N ASN A 159 3.78 19.00 15.91
CA ASN A 159 4.02 18.08 17.01
C ASN A 159 5.46 17.57 16.87
N ASP A 160 6.21 17.67 17.96
CA ASP A 160 7.54 17.08 18.03
C ASP A 160 7.44 15.57 17.78
N ILE A 161 8.37 15.07 16.97
CA ILE A 161 8.54 13.63 16.77
C ILE A 161 9.15 13.04 18.03
N ASP A 162 8.58 11.95 18.55
CA ASP A 162 9.18 11.23 19.68
C ASP A 162 10.46 10.52 19.21
N LEU A 163 11.61 11.03 19.69
CA LEU A 163 12.93 10.51 19.36
C LEU A 163 13.50 9.57 20.42
N THR A 164 12.72 9.22 21.45
CA THR A 164 13.17 8.34 22.56
C THR A 164 13.75 7.04 22.04
N THR A 165 13.16 6.47 20.98
CA THR A 165 13.67 5.24 20.36
C THR A 165 15.06 5.42 19.76
N LEU A 166 15.33 6.54 19.07
CA LEU A 166 16.67 6.81 18.53
C LEU A 166 17.68 7.09 19.66
N ALA A 167 17.27 7.78 20.71
CA ALA A 167 18.12 8.02 21.89
C ALA A 167 18.58 6.72 22.59
N ASN A 168 17.89 5.60 22.35
CA ASN A 168 18.20 4.28 22.89
C ASN A 168 18.63 3.28 21.80
N ASP A 169 19.28 3.77 20.74
CA ASP A 169 19.80 2.98 19.61
C ASP A 169 18.76 2.12 18.86
N GLY A 170 17.47 2.44 19.02
CA GLY A 170 16.37 1.79 18.32
C GLY A 170 16.23 2.25 16.87
N THR A 171 15.21 1.70 16.20
CA THR A 171 14.87 2.06 14.81
C THR A 171 13.65 2.96 14.76
N LEU A 172 13.74 4.07 14.02
CA LEU A 172 12.60 4.95 13.78
C LEU A 172 12.14 4.83 12.33
N ALA A 173 10.88 4.44 12.14
CA ALA A 173 10.27 4.27 10.82
C ALA A 173 9.16 5.31 10.61
N ILE A 174 9.42 6.27 9.71
CA ILE A 174 8.62 7.49 9.52
C ILE A 174 7.79 7.38 8.23
N TYR A 175 6.48 7.26 8.40
CA TYR A 175 5.50 7.25 7.32
C TYR A 175 5.09 8.66 6.92
N MET A 176 4.80 8.87 5.63
CA MET A 176 4.26 10.15 5.13
C MET A 176 5.17 11.37 5.46
N GLY A 177 6.47 11.14 5.63
CA GLY A 177 7.43 12.15 6.09
C GLY A 177 8.22 12.86 5.00
N ILE A 178 8.20 12.39 3.75
CA ILE A 178 9.10 12.86 2.68
C ILE A 178 9.08 14.38 2.49
N LYS A 179 7.90 15.01 2.49
CA LYS A 179 7.80 16.47 2.33
C LYS A 179 8.41 17.27 3.49
N ARG A 180 8.41 16.71 4.70
CA ARG A 180 8.98 17.30 5.92
C ARG A 180 10.35 16.74 6.25
N LEU A 181 10.95 15.96 5.36
CA LEU A 181 12.22 15.30 5.62
C LEU A 181 13.32 16.26 6.07
N PRO A 182 13.53 17.45 5.44
CA PRO A 182 14.59 18.37 5.89
C PRO A 182 14.39 18.88 7.32
N GLU A 183 13.14 19.13 7.72
CA GLU A 183 12.77 19.57 9.07
C GLU A 183 12.94 18.46 10.10
N LEU A 184 12.50 17.24 9.77
CA LEU A 184 12.64 16.05 10.61
C LEU A 184 14.12 15.73 10.87
N MET A 185 14.95 15.74 9.82
CA MET A 185 16.39 15.48 9.97
C MET A 185 17.08 16.55 10.80
N ARG A 186 16.73 17.84 10.61
CA ARG A 186 17.24 18.93 11.45
C ARG A 186 16.88 18.73 12.92
N THR A 187 15.64 18.34 13.20
CA THR A 187 15.15 18.08 14.57
C THR A 187 15.93 16.94 15.22
N ILE A 188 16.12 15.82 14.50
CA ILE A 188 16.93 14.68 14.97
C ILE A 188 18.36 15.11 15.27
N GLN A 189 18.99 15.87 14.36
CA GLN A 189 20.35 16.35 14.56
C GLN A 189 20.48 17.26 15.78
N GLN A 190 19.51 18.16 16.00
CA GLN A 190 19.53 19.12 17.11
C GLN A 190 19.29 18.45 18.47
N GLN A 191 18.40 17.46 18.53
CA GLN A 191 18.00 16.84 19.80
C GLN A 191 18.88 15.65 20.20
N ILE A 192 19.34 14.85 19.23
CA ILE A 192 20.10 13.61 19.50
C ILE A 192 21.59 13.78 19.23
N GLY A 193 21.98 14.63 18.28
CA GLY A 193 23.38 14.91 17.95
C GLY A 193 24.15 13.77 17.24
N ILE A 194 23.56 12.58 17.13
CA ILE A 194 24.13 11.43 16.43
C ILE A 194 23.71 11.46 14.96
N ASP A 195 24.69 11.36 14.05
CA ASP A 195 24.45 11.29 12.61
C ASP A 195 24.07 9.86 12.18
N PHE A 196 22.87 9.43 12.53
CA PHE A 196 22.40 8.07 12.24
C PHE A 196 22.35 7.78 10.74
N PRO A 197 22.60 6.52 10.33
CA PRO A 197 22.26 6.06 8.99
C PRO A 197 20.76 6.22 8.71
N VAL A 198 20.44 6.61 7.47
CA VAL A 198 19.07 6.78 6.98
C VAL A 198 18.91 6.07 5.64
N ALA A 199 17.80 5.36 5.48
CA ALA A 199 17.35 4.84 4.19
C ALA A 199 15.92 5.29 3.91
N ILE A 200 15.67 5.69 2.66
CA ILE A 200 14.34 6.03 2.16
C ILE A 200 14.02 5.08 1.04
N ILE A 201 12.92 4.35 1.19
CA ILE A 201 12.46 3.36 0.23
C ILE A 201 11.17 3.88 -0.39
N PHE A 202 11.27 4.34 -1.63
CA PHE A 202 10.13 4.73 -2.45
C PHE A 202 9.53 3.50 -3.13
N ASN A 203 8.20 3.47 -3.22
CA ASN A 203 7.46 2.40 -3.90
C ASN A 203 7.88 1.00 -3.44
N ALA A 204 8.09 0.82 -2.13
CA ALA A 204 8.58 -0.44 -1.57
C ALA A 204 7.85 -1.65 -2.16
N THR A 205 8.60 -2.66 -2.61
CA THR A 205 8.17 -3.91 -3.27
C THR A 205 7.55 -3.78 -4.66
N ARG A 206 7.33 -2.56 -5.18
CA ARG A 206 6.90 -2.37 -6.56
C ARG A 206 8.10 -2.46 -7.49
N VAL A 207 7.83 -2.73 -8.76
CA VAL A 207 8.84 -2.82 -9.80
C VAL A 207 9.65 -1.53 -9.97
N ASN A 208 9.04 -0.38 -9.70
CA ASN A 208 9.68 0.93 -9.70
C ASN A 208 10.17 1.38 -8.31
N GLN A 209 10.52 0.42 -7.44
CA GLN A 209 11.13 0.70 -6.14
C GLN A 209 12.42 1.51 -6.32
N HIS A 210 12.63 2.49 -5.45
CA HIS A 210 13.88 3.25 -5.44
C HIS A 210 14.36 3.44 -4.01
N VAL A 211 15.63 3.15 -3.76
CA VAL A 211 16.25 3.26 -2.44
C VAL A 211 17.26 4.39 -2.47
N VAL A 212 17.18 5.26 -1.47
CA VAL A 212 18.13 6.35 -1.25
C VAL A 212 18.67 6.22 0.16
N THR A 213 19.97 6.12 0.31
CA THR A 213 20.66 6.01 1.58
C THR A 213 21.43 7.29 1.88
N GLY A 214 21.81 7.45 3.13
CA GLY A 214 22.58 8.59 3.61
C GLY A 214 22.62 8.57 5.12
N THR A 215 22.77 9.75 5.68
CA THR A 215 22.75 9.98 7.13
C THR A 215 21.78 11.11 7.45
N VAL A 216 21.52 11.35 8.73
CA VAL A 216 20.68 12.46 9.21
C VAL A 216 21.14 13.78 8.58
N THR A 217 22.45 14.00 8.48
CA THR A 217 23.02 15.25 7.94
C THR A 217 23.03 15.34 6.41
N THR A 218 22.88 14.23 5.68
CA THR A 218 23.09 14.20 4.21
C THR A 218 21.86 13.80 3.40
N ILE A 219 20.90 13.07 3.99
CA ILE A 219 19.79 12.45 3.23
C ILE A 219 18.88 13.48 2.57
N ALA A 220 18.67 14.64 3.21
CA ALA A 220 17.80 15.69 2.68
C ALA A 220 18.33 16.25 1.34
N ASP A 221 19.64 16.47 1.24
CA ASP A 221 20.28 16.96 0.01
C ASP A 221 20.22 15.91 -1.11
N ARG A 222 20.40 14.63 -0.77
CA ARG A 222 20.29 13.54 -1.74
C ARG A 222 18.88 13.46 -2.33
N ILE A 223 17.84 13.61 -1.52
CA ILE A 223 16.44 13.65 -1.99
C ILE A 223 16.16 14.88 -2.85
N ALA A 224 16.71 16.05 -2.51
CA ALA A 224 16.51 17.27 -3.29
C ALA A 224 17.04 17.17 -4.73
N SER A 225 17.99 16.27 -5.00
CA SER A 225 18.54 16.02 -6.33
C SER A 225 17.68 15.08 -7.20
N LEU A 226 16.65 14.45 -6.63
CA LEU A 226 15.79 13.49 -7.31
C LEU A 226 14.56 14.16 -7.94
N PRO A 227 13.91 13.50 -8.92
CA PRO A 227 12.64 13.96 -9.47
C PRO A 227 11.59 14.22 -8.38
N GLU A 228 10.78 15.27 -8.55
CA GLU A 228 9.83 15.76 -7.54
C GLU A 228 8.76 14.72 -7.12
N ARG A 229 8.55 13.66 -7.92
CA ARG A 229 7.53 12.63 -7.68
C ARG A 229 8.08 11.21 -7.75
N MET A 230 8.83 10.82 -6.72
CA MET A 230 9.29 9.43 -6.54
C MET A 230 8.19 8.47 -6.04
N GLY A 231 7.02 8.99 -5.64
CA GLY A 231 5.91 8.19 -5.08
C GLY A 231 5.91 8.13 -3.55
N PRO A 232 5.10 7.25 -2.93
CA PRO A 232 5.13 7.04 -1.47
C PRO A 232 6.50 6.53 -1.02
N GLY A 233 7.07 7.16 0.00
CA GLY A 233 8.33 6.77 0.61
C GLY A 233 8.18 6.48 2.11
N ILE A 234 8.88 5.44 2.58
CA ILE A 234 9.09 5.14 4.00
C ILE A 234 10.54 5.48 4.36
N THR A 235 10.73 6.30 5.39
CA THR A 235 12.06 6.67 5.90
C THR A 235 12.38 5.82 7.11
N ILE A 236 13.52 5.14 7.10
CA ILE A 236 14.06 4.36 8.20
C ILE A 236 15.33 5.06 8.71
N VAL A 237 15.36 5.39 9.99
CA VAL A 237 16.50 6.00 10.67
C VAL A 237 17.00 5.05 11.75
N GLY A 238 18.31 4.81 11.79
CA GLY A 238 18.97 3.99 12.80
C GLY A 238 20.03 3.05 12.23
N HIS A 239 20.78 2.39 13.11
CA HIS A 239 21.92 1.54 12.70
C HIS A 239 21.53 0.29 11.91
N VAL A 240 20.25 -0.11 11.87
CA VAL A 240 19.77 -1.24 11.05
C VAL A 240 19.91 -1.03 9.54
N VAL A 241 20.08 0.22 9.10
CA VAL A 241 20.31 0.58 7.69
C VAL A 241 21.74 1.05 7.41
N ARG A 242 22.70 0.68 8.29
CA ARG A 242 24.13 0.90 8.04
C ARG A 242 24.64 0.04 6.88
N ASP A 243 25.70 0.52 6.24
CA ASP A 243 26.47 -0.19 5.21
C ASP A 243 25.62 -0.73 4.04
N LEU A 244 24.53 -0.05 3.73
CA LEU A 244 23.70 -0.36 2.57
C LEU A 244 24.40 0.12 1.29
N ASP A 245 24.71 -0.82 0.41
CA ASP A 245 25.24 -0.52 -0.92
C ASP A 245 24.10 -0.28 -1.92
N GLU A 246 23.87 0.98 -2.28
CA GLU A 246 22.86 1.35 -3.27
C GLU A 246 23.05 0.64 -4.61
N ALA A 247 24.27 0.30 -5.01
CA ALA A 247 24.53 -0.37 -6.28
C ALA A 247 23.92 -1.78 -6.32
N VAL A 248 23.84 -2.44 -5.16
CA VAL A 248 23.23 -3.77 -5.00
C VAL A 248 21.71 -3.67 -4.79
N LEU A 249 21.24 -2.53 -4.28
CA LEU A 249 19.83 -2.28 -3.93
C LEU A 249 19.01 -1.61 -5.05
N LYS A 250 19.65 -1.24 -6.16
CA LYS A 250 18.92 -0.76 -7.34
C LYS A 250 17.91 -1.82 -7.76
N PRO A 251 16.67 -1.42 -8.11
CA PRO A 251 15.77 -2.36 -8.79
C PRO A 251 16.51 -2.93 -9.99
N ALA A 252 16.24 -4.19 -10.34
CA ALA A 252 16.63 -4.72 -11.64
C ALA A 252 16.13 -3.71 -12.67
N ALA A 253 17.04 -3.06 -13.39
CA ALA A 253 16.71 -1.98 -14.32
C ALA A 253 15.79 -2.45 -15.47
N ASP A 254 15.59 -3.77 -15.57
CA ASP A 254 14.83 -4.44 -16.60
C ASP A 254 13.58 -5.09 -16.00
N PHE A 255 12.54 -4.29 -15.73
CA PHE A 255 11.20 -4.84 -15.52
C PHE A 255 10.32 -4.53 -16.73
N ASP A 256 9.60 -5.54 -17.20
CA ASP A 256 8.51 -5.37 -18.14
C ASP A 256 7.22 -4.86 -17.48
N THR A 257 6.46 -4.09 -18.25
CA THR A 257 5.04 -3.82 -17.99
C THR A 257 4.23 -4.69 -18.95
N VAL A 258 3.55 -5.69 -18.41
CA VAL A 258 2.97 -6.81 -19.15
C VAL A 258 1.45 -6.69 -19.16
N LEU A 259 0.88 -6.66 -20.36
CA LEU A 259 -0.56 -6.81 -20.58
C LEU A 259 -0.88 -8.28 -20.87
N ILE A 260 -1.80 -8.87 -20.11
CA ILE A 260 -2.23 -10.25 -20.30
C ILE A 260 -3.70 -10.26 -20.75
N LYS A 261 -3.96 -10.78 -21.95
CA LYS A 261 -5.29 -10.94 -22.53
C LYS A 261 -5.69 -12.40 -22.51
N GLY A 262 -6.91 -12.71 -22.07
CA GLY A 262 -7.41 -14.07 -22.05
C GLY A 262 -8.47 -14.31 -20.98
N GLU A 263 -8.86 -15.59 -20.84
CA GLU A 263 -9.76 -16.05 -19.78
C GLU A 263 -9.19 -15.66 -18.40
N ARG A 264 -10.07 -15.11 -17.56
CA ARG A 264 -9.69 -14.40 -16.34
C ARG A 264 -8.90 -15.26 -15.35
N GLN A 265 -9.37 -16.47 -15.07
CA GLN A 265 -8.72 -17.33 -14.08
C GLN A 265 -7.31 -17.71 -14.53
N ARG A 266 -7.14 -18.07 -15.81
CA ARG A 266 -5.83 -18.35 -16.39
C ARG A 266 -4.94 -17.11 -16.44
N ALA A 267 -5.50 -15.95 -16.77
CA ALA A 267 -4.77 -14.68 -16.78
C ALA A 267 -4.25 -14.30 -15.39
N ILE A 268 -5.04 -14.53 -14.32
CA ILE A 268 -4.62 -14.30 -12.94
C ILE A 268 -3.42 -15.17 -12.55
N GLU A 269 -3.44 -16.47 -12.92
CA GLU A 269 -2.32 -17.38 -12.65
C GLU A 269 -1.02 -16.89 -13.30
N VAL A 270 -1.09 -16.59 -14.60
CA VAL A 270 0.07 -16.07 -15.35
C VAL A 270 0.53 -14.73 -14.79
N ALA A 271 -0.39 -13.84 -14.43
CA ALA A 271 -0.06 -12.53 -13.85
C ALA A 271 0.70 -12.67 -12.53
N TYR A 272 0.38 -13.65 -11.68
CA TYR A 272 1.16 -13.92 -10.46
C TYR A 272 2.57 -14.42 -10.76
N GLU A 273 2.76 -15.28 -11.77
CA GLU A 273 4.10 -15.72 -12.20
C GLU A 273 4.98 -14.54 -12.62
N TRP A 274 4.43 -13.61 -13.42
CA TRP A 274 5.12 -12.41 -13.86
C TRP A 274 5.38 -11.43 -12.70
N ALA A 275 4.41 -11.25 -11.80
CA ALA A 275 4.58 -10.41 -10.61
C ALA A 275 5.66 -10.96 -9.67
N GLU A 276 5.72 -12.28 -9.49
CA GLU A 276 6.77 -12.95 -8.71
C GLU A 276 8.16 -12.80 -9.34
N ALA A 277 8.23 -12.80 -10.67
CA ALA A 277 9.44 -12.51 -11.43
C ALA A 277 9.84 -11.00 -11.43
N GLY A 278 9.06 -10.13 -10.77
CA GLY A 278 9.40 -8.71 -10.61
C GLY A 278 8.89 -7.82 -11.73
N HIS A 279 7.81 -8.21 -12.41
CA HIS A 279 7.20 -7.44 -13.50
C HIS A 279 5.89 -6.75 -13.09
N ALA A 280 5.58 -5.64 -13.75
CA ALA A 280 4.30 -4.97 -13.61
C ALA A 280 3.29 -5.69 -14.48
N VAL A 281 2.11 -6.01 -13.94
CA VAL A 281 1.10 -6.79 -14.64
C VAL A 281 -0.24 -6.09 -14.64
N LEU A 282 -0.95 -6.22 -15.75
CA LEU A 282 -2.35 -5.85 -15.90
C LEU A 282 -3.04 -6.92 -16.77
N ILE A 283 -4.26 -7.27 -16.41
CA ILE A 283 -5.11 -8.16 -17.20
C ILE A 283 -6.08 -7.33 -18.05
N ASP A 284 -6.35 -7.76 -19.28
CA ASP A 284 -7.45 -7.27 -20.10
C ASP A 284 -8.33 -8.45 -20.51
N ASP A 285 -9.36 -8.71 -19.71
CA ASP A 285 -10.33 -9.79 -19.90
C ASP A 285 -11.70 -9.27 -20.36
N ARG A 286 -11.77 -8.05 -20.90
CA ARG A 286 -13.02 -7.42 -21.35
C ARG A 286 -13.73 -8.21 -22.45
N ASP A 287 -12.97 -8.91 -23.29
CA ASP A 287 -13.51 -9.77 -24.35
C ASP A 287 -13.86 -11.20 -23.85
N PHE A 288 -13.57 -11.52 -22.58
CA PHE A 288 -13.66 -12.88 -22.02
C PHE A 288 -14.60 -12.99 -20.82
N SER A 289 -14.98 -11.87 -20.21
CA SER A 289 -15.76 -11.82 -18.96
C SER A 289 -16.93 -10.85 -19.08
N ASP A 290 -18.07 -11.20 -18.47
CA ASP A 290 -19.19 -10.26 -18.27
C ASP A 290 -18.87 -9.34 -17.08
N LEU A 291 -18.16 -8.26 -17.37
CA LEU A 291 -17.64 -7.33 -16.36
C LEU A 291 -18.73 -6.39 -15.86
N HIS A 292 -18.72 -6.12 -14.56
CA HIS A 292 -19.44 -4.97 -14.02
C HIS A 292 -18.93 -3.69 -14.72
N PRO A 293 -19.81 -2.73 -15.08
CA PRO A 293 -19.41 -1.54 -15.85
C PRO A 293 -18.25 -0.74 -15.26
N THR A 294 -18.15 -0.70 -13.92
CA THR A 294 -17.03 -0.03 -13.24
C THR A 294 -15.68 -0.71 -13.46
N GLN A 295 -15.66 -2.04 -13.65
CA GLN A 295 -14.43 -2.76 -13.98
C GLN A 295 -14.05 -2.51 -15.43
N GLU A 296 -15.01 -2.62 -16.35
CA GLU A 296 -14.79 -2.41 -17.78
C GLU A 296 -14.23 -1.00 -18.06
N GLU A 297 -14.85 0.05 -17.52
CA GLU A 297 -14.38 1.43 -17.63
C GLU A 297 -12.96 1.58 -17.05
N LYS A 298 -12.70 0.94 -15.90
CA LYS A 298 -11.43 1.07 -15.20
C LYS A 298 -10.29 0.37 -15.96
N ILE A 299 -10.53 -0.85 -16.44
CA ILE A 299 -9.58 -1.64 -17.22
C ILE A 299 -9.30 -0.92 -18.54
N ALA A 300 -10.33 -0.46 -19.24
CA ALA A 300 -10.16 0.32 -20.48
C ALA A 300 -9.23 1.52 -20.27
N ARG A 301 -9.48 2.32 -19.23
CA ARG A 301 -8.61 3.45 -18.90
C ARG A 301 -7.18 3.03 -18.57
N TRP A 302 -6.98 1.96 -17.80
CA TRP A 302 -5.61 1.49 -17.48
C TRP A 302 -4.87 1.03 -18.72
N VAL A 303 -5.55 0.34 -19.64
CA VAL A 303 -4.98 -0.08 -20.92
C VAL A 303 -4.58 1.13 -21.78
N ASP A 304 -5.39 2.20 -21.76
CA ASP A 304 -5.10 3.41 -22.54
C ASP A 304 -4.00 4.29 -21.91
N GLU A 305 -3.90 4.33 -20.57
CA GLU A 305 -2.97 5.20 -19.84
C GLU A 305 -1.58 4.57 -19.62
N MET A 306 -1.47 3.24 -19.63
CA MET A 306 -0.23 2.52 -19.35
C MET A 306 0.55 2.20 -20.63
N VAL A 307 1.88 2.26 -20.55
CA VAL A 307 2.77 1.81 -21.63
C VAL A 307 3.19 0.37 -21.33
N PHE A 308 2.79 -0.56 -22.19
CA PHE A 308 3.16 -1.97 -22.08
C PHE A 308 4.41 -2.27 -22.91
N THR A 309 5.37 -2.95 -22.30
CA THR A 309 6.57 -3.44 -22.99
C THR A 309 6.38 -4.85 -23.53
N ARG A 310 5.38 -5.58 -23.01
CA ARG A 310 4.98 -6.90 -23.50
C ARG A 310 3.47 -7.07 -23.48
N GLU A 311 2.98 -7.87 -24.43
CA GLU A 311 1.59 -8.32 -24.48
C GLU A 311 1.58 -9.84 -24.64
N ILE A 312 0.72 -10.51 -23.86
CA ILE A 312 0.56 -11.95 -23.84
C ILE A 312 -0.91 -12.27 -24.08
N SER A 313 -1.21 -13.03 -25.13
CA SER A 313 -2.55 -13.53 -25.40
C SER A 313 -2.62 -15.02 -25.06
N LEU A 314 -3.48 -15.34 -24.11
CA LEU A 314 -3.75 -16.72 -23.68
C LEU A 314 -4.84 -17.30 -24.58
N THR A 315 -4.54 -18.46 -25.16
CA THR A 315 -5.45 -19.25 -26.00
C THR A 315 -6.40 -20.10 -25.16
#